data_AF-A0A534JPT7-F1
#
_entry.id   AF-A0A534JPT7-F1
#
_cell.length_a   1.000
_cell.length_b   1.000
_cell.length_c   1.000
_cell.angle_alpha   90.00
_cell.angle_beta   90.00
_cell.angle_gamma   90.00
#
_symmetry.space_group_name_H-M   'P 1'
#
loop_
_entity.id
_entity.type
_entity.pdbx_description
1 polymer ?
#
loop_
_entity_poly.entity_id
_entity_poly.type
_entity_poly.pdbx_seq_one_letter_code
_entity_poly.pdbx_strand_id
1 'polypeptide(L)'
;MGEPDDHRRLKVEIIAEVLRSLHYSWKDRKAATPYGLEKHLGLQGKRLKDLLAELRRIGLVDDRLRPTERGYAYLQDFENRVKPFLEKYDLSKHGAARSRKQSRT
;
A
#
# COMPACT_ATOMS: atom_id res chain seq x y z
N MET A 1 23.91 17.14 9.42
CA MET A 1 22.50 16.78 9.68
C MET A 1 21.92 16.34 8.35
N GLY A 2 21.68 15.04 8.17
CA GLY A 2 21.07 14.52 6.95
C GLY A 2 19.58 14.81 6.97
N GLU A 3 19.05 15.36 5.87
CA GLU A 3 17.61 15.51 5.67
C GLU A 3 16.90 14.17 5.94
N PRO A 4 15.71 14.16 6.56
CA PRO A 4 14.90 12.96 6.55
C PRO A 4 14.60 12.67 5.09
N ASP A 5 15.11 11.54 4.59
CA ASP A 5 14.81 11.01 3.27
C ASP A 5 13.30 10.80 3.21
N ASP A 6 12.58 11.83 2.78
CA ASP A 6 11.13 11.91 2.78
C ASP A 6 10.66 11.10 1.56
N HIS A 7 10.90 9.79 1.64
CA HIS A 7 10.41 8.73 0.76
C HIS A 7 8.88 8.72 0.84
N ARG A 8 8.24 9.72 0.23
CA ARG A 8 6.82 9.96 0.28
C ARG A 8 6.10 8.92 -0.56
N ARG A 9 5.81 7.78 0.07
CA ARG A 9 5.01 6.69 -0.50
C ARG A 9 3.72 7.24 -1.09
N LEU A 10 3.39 6.85 -2.32
CA LEU A 10 2.15 7.32 -2.95
C LEU A 10 0.95 6.70 -2.25
N LYS A 11 -0.12 7.49 -2.08
CA LYS A 11 -1.38 7.02 -1.45
C LYS A 11 -1.89 5.74 -2.13
N VAL A 12 -1.72 5.65 -3.44
CA VAL A 12 -2.17 4.53 -4.26
C VAL A 12 -1.44 3.22 -3.90
N GLU A 13 -0.13 3.29 -3.60
CA GLU A 13 0.68 2.16 -3.16
C GLU A 13 0.28 1.72 -1.75
N ILE A 14 0.04 2.69 -0.87
CA ILE A 14 -0.41 2.44 0.51
C ILE A 14 -1.75 1.71 0.50
N ILE A 15 -2.72 2.17 -0.30
CA ILE A 15 -4.03 1.51 -0.43
C ILE A 15 -3.85 0.07 -0.94
N ALA A 16 -3.02 -0.13 -1.97
CA ALA A 16 -2.79 -1.46 -2.53
C ALA A 16 -2.10 -2.41 -1.52
N GLU A 17 -1.18 -1.92 -0.69
CA GLU A 17 -0.61 -2.72 0.38
C GLU A 17 -1.61 -3.05 1.48
N VAL A 18 -2.42 -2.09 1.94
CA VAL A 18 -3.47 -2.33 2.93
C VAL A 18 -4.42 -3.43 2.45
N LEU A 19 -4.90 -3.31 1.21
CA LEU A 19 -5.81 -4.29 0.62
C LEU A 19 -5.15 -5.68 0.51
N ARG A 20 -3.87 -5.77 0.14
CA ARG A 20 -3.11 -7.03 0.13
C ARG A 20 -2.97 -7.62 1.53
N SER A 21 -2.60 -6.83 2.54
CA SER A 21 -2.47 -7.31 3.92
C SER A 21 -3.79 -7.83 4.48
N LEU A 22 -4.90 -7.15 4.19
CA LEU A 22 -6.23 -7.60 4.56
C LEU A 22 -6.61 -8.90 3.83
N HIS A 23 -6.34 -9.00 2.53
CA HIS A 23 -6.56 -10.22 1.77
C HIS A 23 -5.83 -11.43 2.39
N TYR A 24 -4.52 -11.31 2.66
CA TYR A 24 -3.73 -12.40 3.23
C TYR A 24 -4.22 -12.79 4.63
N SER A 25 -4.59 -11.82 5.45
CA SER A 25 -5.17 -12.08 6.78
C SER A 25 -6.43 -12.95 6.68
N TRP A 26 -7.35 -12.59 5.76
CA TRP A 26 -8.55 -13.39 5.51
C TRP A 26 -8.25 -14.77 4.90
N LYS A 27 -7.30 -14.85 3.96
CA LYS A 27 -6.89 -16.11 3.32
C LYS A 27 -6.30 -17.09 4.33
N ASP A 28 -5.46 -16.60 5.24
CA ASP A 28 -4.77 -17.40 6.25
C ASP A 28 -5.64 -17.70 7.49
N ARG A 29 -6.91 -17.25 7.48
CA ARG A 29 -7.84 -17.29 8.63
C ARG A 29 -7.26 -16.65 9.89
N LYS A 30 -6.35 -15.69 9.73
CA LYS A 30 -5.76 -14.92 10.83
C LYS A 30 -6.41 -13.54 10.85
N ALA A 31 -6.94 -13.12 12.00
CA ALA A 31 -7.48 -11.77 12.12
C ALA A 31 -6.37 -10.75 11.85
N ALA A 32 -6.62 -9.79 10.95
CA ALA A 32 -5.74 -8.65 10.78
C ALA A 32 -5.76 -7.83 12.08
N THR A 33 -4.68 -7.84 12.85
CA THR A 33 -4.59 -7.01 14.06
C THR A 33 -4.17 -5.59 13.67
N PRO A 34 -4.68 -4.55 14.36
CA PRO A 34 -4.23 -3.17 14.14
C PRO A 34 -2.70 -3.06 14.21
N TYR A 35 -2.07 -3.65 15.23
CA TYR A 35 -0.62 -3.67 15.39
C TYR A 35 0.12 -4.33 14.21
N GLY A 36 -0.41 -5.44 13.68
CA GLY A 36 0.18 -6.13 12.53
C GLY A 36 0.14 -5.28 11.26
N LEU A 37 -0.97 -4.57 11.03
CA LEU A 37 -1.11 -3.63 9.92
C LEU A 37 -0.21 -2.41 10.09
N GLU A 38 -0.13 -1.82 11.28
CA GLU A 38 0.75 -0.67 11.56
C GLU A 38 2.21 -1.00 11.30
N LYS A 39 2.68 -2.14 11.83
CA LYS A 39 4.06 -2.60 11.65
C LYS A 39 4.38 -2.87 10.17
N HIS A 40 3.45 -3.49 9.44
CA HIS A 40 3.67 -3.84 8.05
C HIS A 40 3.66 -2.61 7.12
N LEU A 41 2.78 -1.64 7.40
CA LEU A 41 2.54 -0.49 6.53
C LEU A 41 3.35 0.75 6.92
N GLY A 42 3.92 0.78 8.12
CA GLY A 42 4.58 1.97 8.69
C GLY A 42 3.60 3.12 8.99
N LEU A 43 2.31 2.82 9.11
CA LEU A 43 1.26 3.79 9.44
C LEU A 43 0.97 3.71 10.94
N GLN A 44 0.98 4.85 11.63
CA GLN A 44 0.71 4.89 13.07
C GLN A 44 -0.77 5.17 13.37
N GLY A 45 -1.38 4.38 14.25
CA GLY A 45 -2.60 4.64 15.00
C GLY A 45 -3.70 5.37 14.23
N LYS A 46 -3.83 6.68 14.49
CA LYS A 46 -4.84 7.54 13.90
C LYS A 46 -4.84 7.49 12.36
N ARG A 47 -3.66 7.46 11.72
CA ARG A 47 -3.55 7.47 10.25
C ARG A 47 -4.07 6.17 9.64
N LEU A 48 -3.78 5.02 10.26
CA LEU A 48 -4.31 3.74 9.81
C LEU A 48 -5.84 3.69 10.01
N LYS A 49 -6.33 4.14 11.16
CA LYS A 49 -7.77 4.17 11.45
C LYS A 49 -8.53 5.05 10.46
N ASP A 50 -8.04 6.26 10.20
CA ASP A 50 -8.64 7.20 9.24
C ASP A 50 -8.65 6.60 7.82
N LEU A 51 -7.56 5.92 7.42
CA LEU A 51 -7.48 5.24 6.13
C LEU A 51 -8.47 4.08 6.04
N LEU A 52 -8.56 3.20 7.04
CA LEU A 52 -9.51 2.09 7.03
C LEU A 52 -10.96 2.58 6.97
N ALA A 53 -11.27 3.67 7.69
CA ALA A 53 -12.58 4.33 7.60
C ALA A 53 -12.84 4.90 6.20
N GLU A 54 -11.84 5.51 5.58
CA GLU A 54 -11.93 5.99 4.19
C GLU A 54 -12.19 4.83 3.22
N LEU A 55 -11.42 3.75 3.30
CA LEU A 55 -11.55 2.56 2.44
C LEU A 55 -12.94 1.92 2.55
N ARG A 56 -13.50 1.88 3.76
CA ARG A 56 -14.87 1.42 3.99
C ARG A 56 -15.89 2.37 3.35
N ARG A 57 -15.73 3.68 3.57
CA ARG A 57 -16.61 4.71 3.00
C ARG A 57 -16.64 4.68 1.47
N ILE A 58 -15.52 4.40 0.81
CA ILE A 58 -15.46 4.30 -0.66
C ILE A 58 -15.76 2.88 -1.19
N GLY A 59 -16.07 1.93 -0.31
CA GLY A 59 -16.49 0.57 -0.66
C GLY A 59 -15.38 -0.34 -1.18
N LEU A 60 -14.10 -0.06 -0.85
CA LEU A 60 -12.99 -0.97 -1.16
C LEU A 60 -12.85 -2.09 -0.12
N VAL A 61 -13.36 -1.89 1.10
CA VAL A 61 -13.46 -2.90 2.15
C VAL A 61 -14.86 -2.87 2.78
N ASP A 62 -15.31 -4.01 3.30
CA ASP A 62 -16.57 -4.13 4.03
C ASP A 62 -16.43 -3.78 5.52
N ASP A 63 -17.54 -3.93 6.25
CA ASP A 63 -17.63 -3.68 7.69
C ASP A 63 -16.72 -4.57 8.54
N ARG A 64 -16.30 -5.71 8.00
CA ARG A 64 -15.38 -6.66 8.62
C ARG A 64 -13.93 -6.46 8.14
N LEU A 65 -13.65 -5.36 7.44
CA LEU A 65 -12.35 -5.07 6.81
C LEU A 65 -11.92 -6.16 5.82
N ARG A 66 -12.88 -6.82 5.17
CA ARG A 66 -12.61 -7.72 4.05
C ARG A 66 -12.61 -6.90 2.75
N PRO A 67 -11.62 -7.08 1.86
CA PRO A 67 -11.69 -6.47 0.54
C PRO A 67 -12.99 -6.89 -0.19
N THR A 68 -13.70 -5.91 -0.73
CA THR A 68 -14.88 -6.14 -1.58
C THR A 68 -14.45 -6.52 -2.99
N GLU A 69 -15.40 -6.85 -3.87
CA GLU A 69 -15.13 -7.02 -5.30
C GLU A 69 -14.44 -5.79 -5.90
N ARG A 70 -14.89 -4.59 -5.51
CA ARG A 70 -14.26 -3.32 -5.92
C ARG A 70 -12.85 -3.18 -5.36
N GLY A 71 -12.60 -3.63 -4.14
CA GLY A 71 -11.27 -3.72 -3.53
C GLY A 71 -10.34 -4.63 -4.33
N TYR A 72 -10.82 -5.79 -4.77
CA TYR A 72 -10.05 -6.70 -5.61
C TYR A 72 -9.80 -6.15 -7.02
N ALA A 73 -10.79 -5.50 -7.63
CA ALA A 73 -10.63 -4.82 -8.91
C ALA A 73 -9.55 -3.72 -8.82
N TYR A 74 -9.55 -2.94 -7.75
CA TYR A 74 -8.49 -1.95 -7.48
C TYR A 74 -7.10 -2.61 -7.40
N LEU A 75 -6.97 -3.74 -6.69
CA LEU A 75 -5.70 -4.47 -6.61
C LEU A 75 -5.24 -4.95 -7.99
N GLN A 76 -6.15 -5.46 -8.81
CA GLN A 76 -5.85 -5.93 -10.15
C GLN A 76 -5.40 -4.77 -11.07
N ASP A 77 -6.09 -3.64 -11.03
CA ASP A 77 -5.70 -2.43 -11.77
C ASP A 77 -4.34 -1.90 -11.29
N PHE A 78 -4.10 -1.94 -9.97
CA PHE A 78 -2.82 -1.53 -9.41
C PHE A 78 -1.67 -2.39 -9.95
N GLU A 79 -1.78 -3.72 -9.87
CA GLU A 79 -0.70 -4.63 -10.31
C GLU A 79 -0.51 -4.62 -11.82
N ASN A 80 -1.58 -4.48 -12.61
CA ASN A 80 -1.50 -4.61 -14.08
C ASN A 80 -1.23 -3.29 -14.81
N ARG A 81 -1.54 -2.15 -14.21
CA ARG A 81 -1.45 -0.84 -14.88
C ARG A 81 -0.59 0.14 -14.11
N VAL A 82 -0.92 0.36 -12.84
CA VAL A 82 -0.32 1.43 -12.04
C VAL A 82 1.12 1.09 -11.67
N LYS A 83 1.37 -0.11 -11.13
CA LYS A 83 2.70 -0.53 -10.72
C LYS A 83 3.68 -0.57 -11.90
N PRO A 84 3.37 -1.17 -13.08
CA PRO A 84 4.24 -1.09 -14.24
C PRO A 84 4.53 0.34 -14.70
N PHE A 85 3.53 1.23 -14.63
CA PHE A 85 3.72 2.65 -14.94
C PHE A 85 4.69 3.31 -13.95
N LEU A 86 4.49 3.12 -12.65
CA LEU A 86 5.37 3.69 -11.63
C LEU A 86 6.80 3.14 -11.73
N GLU A 87 6.96 1.86 -12.05
CA GLU A 87 8.27 1.24 -12.27
C GLU A 87 8.96 1.77 -13.53
N LYS A 88 8.22 1.92 -14.64
CA LYS A 88 8.75 2.44 -15.91
C LYS A 88 9.36 3.84 -15.78
N TYR A 89 8.76 4.68 -14.95
CA TYR A 89 9.16 6.07 -14.77
C TYR A 89 9.95 6.32 -13.47
N ASP A 90 10.39 5.27 -12.78
CA ASP A 90 11.16 5.38 -11.54
C ASP A 90 10.41 6.07 -10.38
N LEU A 91 9.08 6.12 -10.46
CA LEU A 91 8.19 6.81 -9.51
C LEU A 91 7.80 5.94 -8.31
N SER A 92 8.10 4.64 -8.36
CA SER A 92 7.86 3.72 -7.24
C SER A 92 9.00 3.76 -6.22
N LYS A 93 8.74 3.29 -4.99
CA LYS A 93 9.75 3.06 -3.94
C LYS A 93 10.99 2.26 -4.43
N HIS A 94 10.85 1.47 -5.48
CA HIS A 94 11.94 0.66 -6.05
C HIS A 94 12.77 1.38 -7.12
N GLY A 95 12.31 2.53 -7.60
CA GLY A 95 12.96 3.28 -8.67
C GLY A 95 14.22 4.02 -8.22
N ALA A 96 14.08 4.85 -7.18
CA ALA A 96 15.20 5.66 -6.67
C ALA A 96 16.43 4.85 -6.23
N ALA A 97 16.25 3.56 -5.90
CA ALA A 97 17.36 2.65 -5.58
C ALA A 97 18.10 2.10 -6.81
N ARG A 98 17.47 2.06 -7.99
CA ARG A 98 18.09 1.61 -9.25
C ARG A 98 18.73 2.75 -10.02
N SER A 99 18.18 3.97 -9.97
CA SER A 99 18.76 5.12 -10.68
C SER A 99 20.13 5.54 -10.13
N ARG A 100 20.50 5.18 -8.89
CA ARG A 100 21.78 5.58 -8.28
C ARG A 100 22.98 4.69 -8.67
N LYS A 101 22.78 3.58 -9.39
CA LYS A 101 23.86 2.66 -9.80
C LYS A 101 24.39 2.86 -11.23
N GLN A 102 23.78 3.71 -12.05
CA GLN A 102 24.19 3.89 -13.45
C GLN A 102 25.00 5.17 -13.75
N SER A 103 25.28 6.03 -12.77
CA SER A 103 26.08 7.26 -13.00
C SER A 103 27.52 7.18 -12.47
N ARG A 104 28.12 5.98 -12.45
CA ARG A 104 29.57 5.80 -12.20
C ARG A 104 30.18 4.97 -13.31
N THR A 105 30.35 5.59 -14.47
CA THR A 105 31.32 5.22 -15.50
C THR A 105 31.93 6.50 -16.03
#